data_AF-A0A3P3TWU3-F1
#
_entry.id   AF-A0A3P3TWU3-F1
#
_cell.length_a   1.000
_cell.length_b   1.000
_cell.length_c   1.000
_cell.angle_alpha   90.00
_cell.angle_beta   90.00
_cell.angle_gamma   90.00
#
_symmetry.space_group_name_H-M   'P 1'
#
loop_
_entity.id
_entity.type
_entity.pdbx_description
1 polymer ?
#
loop_
_entity_poly.entity_id
_entity_poly.type
_entity_poly.pdbx_seq_one_letter_code
_entity_poly.pdbx_strand_id
1 'polypeptide(L)'
;MSEEAIIPLIFEEDHELLNNPGILDKYSDLVDYGFATKRFLYLDHRGEENQEIVNYILDYEFAHNLELASEEEFEKLGEFEYEYVPEKIKEVNKLISPKGYGLFYYPTGGDFCALFIAKLEHKSKLLEVEIVDDEWTPIRERYIQYFEL
;
A
#
# COMPACT_ATOMS: atom_id res chain seq x y z
N MET A 1 -12.71 7.15 -11.91
CA MET A 1 -13.53 6.50 -10.87
C MET A 1 -13.49 7.37 -9.62
N SER A 2 -14.44 7.22 -8.69
CA SER A 2 -14.36 7.89 -7.37
C SER A 2 -13.43 7.13 -6.43
N GLU A 3 -12.90 7.80 -5.40
CA GLU A 3 -12.12 7.18 -4.32
C GLU A 3 -12.89 6.07 -3.59
N GLU A 4 -14.20 6.22 -3.43
CA GLU A 4 -15.06 5.17 -2.86
C GLU A 4 -14.98 3.84 -3.63
N ALA A 5 -14.68 3.88 -4.93
CA ALA A 5 -14.62 2.69 -5.77
C ALA A 5 -13.39 1.81 -5.48
N ILE A 6 -12.35 2.34 -4.84
CA ILE A 6 -11.15 1.58 -4.46
C ILE A 6 -11.20 1.03 -3.05
N ILE A 7 -12.09 1.54 -2.17
CA ILE A 7 -12.32 0.99 -0.81
C ILE A 7 -12.48 -0.54 -0.83
N PRO A 8 -13.41 -1.13 -1.62
CA PRO A 8 -13.57 -2.58 -1.63
C PRO A 8 -12.38 -3.34 -2.22
N LEU A 9 -11.49 -2.66 -2.94
CA LEU A 9 -10.30 -3.27 -3.55
C LEU A 9 -9.10 -3.28 -2.58
N ILE A 10 -9.09 -2.36 -1.62
CA ILE A 10 -8.06 -2.25 -0.57
C ILE A 10 -8.48 -3.02 0.68
N PHE A 11 -9.78 -2.98 1.01
CA PHE A 11 -10.34 -3.49 2.25
C PHE A 11 -11.31 -4.65 2.00
N GLU A 12 -10.95 -5.61 1.12
CA GLU A 12 -11.81 -6.70 0.59
C GLU A 12 -12.66 -7.47 1.63
N GLU A 13 -12.29 -7.46 2.90
CA GLU A 13 -12.94 -8.20 4.00
C GLU A 13 -13.51 -7.29 5.11
N ASP A 14 -13.47 -5.97 4.93
CA ASP A 14 -13.92 -5.02 5.93
C ASP A 14 -15.42 -4.76 5.83
N HIS A 15 -16.21 -5.61 6.49
CA HIS A 15 -17.66 -5.53 6.45
C HIS A 15 -18.21 -4.19 6.96
N GLU A 16 -17.52 -3.47 7.85
CA GLU A 16 -18.02 -2.17 8.32
C GLU A 16 -17.90 -1.12 7.21
N LEU A 17 -16.73 -1.01 6.58
CA LEU A 17 -16.51 -0.11 5.45
C LEU A 17 -17.34 -0.49 4.22
N LEU A 18 -17.40 -1.78 3.90
CA LEU A 18 -18.13 -2.27 2.72
C LEU A 18 -19.64 -2.00 2.83
N ASN A 19 -20.19 -2.03 4.05
CA ASN A 19 -21.61 -1.74 4.29
C ASN A 19 -21.92 -0.24 4.42
N ASN A 20 -20.92 0.60 4.68
CA ASN A 20 -21.10 2.03 4.85
C ASN A 20 -19.88 2.83 4.36
N PRO A 21 -19.66 2.90 3.03
CA PRO A 21 -18.48 3.56 2.45
C PRO A 21 -18.44 5.07 2.73
N GLY A 22 -19.59 5.71 2.95
CA GLY A 22 -19.69 7.12 3.37
C GLY A 22 -19.25 7.40 4.80
N ILE A 23 -18.70 6.42 5.54
CA ILE A 23 -17.97 6.68 6.78
C ILE A 23 -16.68 7.47 6.51
N LEU A 24 -16.13 7.35 5.29
CA LEU A 24 -14.91 8.02 4.86
C LEU A 24 -15.26 9.19 3.92
N ASP A 25 -15.86 10.25 4.48
CA ASP A 25 -16.32 11.42 3.72
C ASP A 25 -15.14 12.29 3.21
N LYS A 26 -13.94 12.16 3.80
CA LYS A 26 -12.74 12.87 3.36
C LYS A 26 -11.61 11.90 3.07
N TYR A 27 -10.75 12.33 2.14
CA TYR A 27 -9.48 11.70 1.84
C TYR A 27 -8.63 11.33 3.08
N SER A 28 -8.52 12.25 4.06
CA SER A 28 -7.80 12.00 5.32
C SER A 28 -8.40 10.84 6.12
N ASP A 29 -9.70 10.62 6.03
CA ASP A 29 -10.39 9.61 6.81
C ASP A 29 -9.98 8.20 6.35
N LEU A 30 -9.76 7.99 5.04
CA LEU A 30 -9.31 6.70 4.50
C LEU A 30 -7.89 6.36 4.93
N VAL A 31 -7.03 7.36 4.94
CA VAL A 31 -5.66 7.27 5.45
C VAL A 31 -5.65 6.94 6.94
N ASP A 32 -6.39 7.72 7.74
CA ASP A 32 -6.49 7.53 9.19
C ASP A 32 -7.08 6.16 9.53
N TYR A 33 -8.10 5.73 8.77
CA TYR A 33 -8.70 4.42 8.91
C TYR A 33 -7.71 3.29 8.58
N GLY A 34 -7.01 3.40 7.44
CA GLY A 34 -5.99 2.44 7.03
C GLY A 34 -4.89 2.30 8.08
N PHE A 35 -4.47 3.40 8.68
CA PHE A 35 -3.50 3.40 9.77
C PHE A 35 -4.06 2.77 11.05
N ALA A 36 -5.25 3.17 11.49
CA ALA A 36 -5.88 2.66 12.73
C ALA A 36 -6.15 1.15 12.66
N THR A 37 -6.45 0.63 11.47
CA THR A 37 -6.71 -0.80 11.22
C THR A 37 -5.45 -1.59 10.82
N LYS A 38 -4.28 -0.94 10.78
CA LYS A 38 -3.01 -1.52 10.31
C LYS A 38 -3.07 -2.08 8.88
N ARG A 39 -4.03 -1.61 8.09
CA ARG A 39 -4.15 -1.94 6.67
C ARG A 39 -3.15 -1.14 5.86
N PHE A 40 -2.77 0.05 6.33
CA PHE A 40 -1.70 0.87 5.75
C PHE A 40 -0.47 0.86 6.64
N LEU A 41 0.69 0.83 6.01
CA LEU A 41 1.98 1.12 6.62
C LEU A 41 2.37 2.57 6.29
N TYR A 42 2.74 3.35 7.30
CA TYR A 42 3.14 4.75 7.16
C TYR A 42 4.65 4.89 7.35
N LEU A 43 5.37 5.45 6.37
CA LEU A 43 6.84 5.58 6.40
C LEU A 43 7.29 6.97 5.96
N ASP A 44 8.46 7.39 6.42
CA ASP A 44 9.18 8.51 5.81
C ASP A 44 9.61 8.11 4.39
N HIS A 45 9.53 9.02 3.41
CA HIS A 45 9.96 8.72 2.03
C HIS A 45 11.41 8.26 1.91
N ARG A 46 12.26 8.62 2.88
CA ARG A 46 13.68 8.24 2.95
C ARG A 46 13.92 6.86 3.53
N GLY A 47 12.92 6.20 4.12
CA GLY A 47 13.05 4.82 4.57
C GLY A 47 12.25 4.44 5.80
N GLU A 48 12.41 3.18 6.18
CA GLU A 48 11.77 2.55 7.34
C GLU A 48 12.74 2.44 8.54
N GLU A 49 12.19 2.37 9.75
CA GLU A 49 12.96 2.04 10.96
C GLU A 49 12.67 0.61 11.44
N ASN A 50 13.70 -0.25 11.55
CA ASN A 50 13.55 -1.63 12.04
C ASN A 50 12.70 -2.55 11.13
N GLN A 51 12.89 -2.45 9.80
CA GLN A 51 12.30 -3.37 8.81
C GLN A 51 10.75 -3.38 8.80
N GLU A 52 10.12 -2.21 8.96
CA GLU A 52 8.68 -2.05 9.06
C GLU A 52 7.91 -2.66 7.88
N ILE A 53 8.42 -2.57 6.65
CA ILE A 53 7.86 -3.16 5.44
C ILE A 53 7.85 -4.68 5.55
N VAL A 54 8.95 -5.30 5.99
CA VAL A 54 9.00 -6.77 6.17
C VAL A 54 8.01 -7.20 7.24
N ASN A 55 8.02 -6.53 8.39
CA ASN A 55 7.09 -6.82 9.49
C ASN A 55 5.63 -6.65 9.06
N TYR A 56 5.33 -5.61 8.28
CA TYR A 56 4.00 -5.36 7.73
C TYR A 56 3.55 -6.46 6.76
N ILE A 57 4.44 -6.97 5.91
CA ILE A 57 4.11 -8.10 5.01
C ILE A 57 3.85 -9.37 5.83
N LEU A 58 4.66 -9.66 6.85
CA LEU A 58 4.47 -10.81 7.74
C LEU A 58 3.15 -10.73 8.52
N ASP A 59 2.80 -9.55 9.03
CA ASP A 59 1.52 -9.30 9.69
C ASP A 59 0.34 -9.54 8.72
N TYR A 60 0.48 -9.12 7.45
CA TYR A 60 -0.52 -9.36 6.41
C TYR A 60 -0.65 -10.85 6.07
N GLU A 61 0.45 -11.57 5.89
CA GLU A 61 0.47 -13.02 5.69
C GLU A 61 -0.28 -13.75 6.80
N PHE A 62 0.01 -13.38 8.06
CA PHE A 62 -0.64 -13.97 9.23
C PHE A 62 -2.14 -13.65 9.26
N ALA A 63 -2.53 -12.40 9.01
CA ALA A 63 -3.93 -11.98 9.04
C ALA A 63 -4.79 -12.66 7.96
N HIS A 64 -4.19 -12.94 6.79
CA HIS A 64 -4.89 -13.53 5.65
C HIS A 64 -4.63 -15.03 5.46
N ASN A 65 -3.80 -15.64 6.31
CA ASN A 65 -3.38 -17.05 6.20
C ASN A 65 -2.79 -17.36 4.80
N LEU A 66 -1.80 -16.55 4.40
CA LEU A 66 -1.12 -16.59 3.10
C LEU A 66 0.39 -16.76 3.27
N GLU A 67 1.07 -17.13 2.17
CA GLU A 67 2.53 -17.15 2.06
C GLU A 67 2.95 -16.45 0.76
N LEU A 68 3.33 -15.19 0.91
CA LEU A 68 3.77 -14.26 -0.13
C LEU A 68 5.25 -14.45 -0.48
N ALA A 69 6.11 -14.72 0.52
CA ALA A 69 7.51 -15.06 0.29
C ALA A 69 8.04 -16.03 1.37
N SER A 70 9.17 -16.66 1.10
CA SER A 70 9.86 -17.50 2.08
C SER A 70 10.61 -16.68 3.14
N GLU A 71 10.92 -17.29 4.29
CA GLU A 71 11.69 -16.67 5.36
C GLU A 71 13.05 -16.14 4.87
N GLU A 72 13.78 -16.92 4.05
CA GLU A 72 15.07 -16.51 3.48
C GLU A 72 14.92 -15.28 2.53
N GLU A 73 13.80 -15.18 1.81
CA GLU A 73 13.52 -14.02 0.97
C GLU A 73 13.22 -12.78 1.80
N PHE A 74 12.50 -12.92 2.92
CA PHE A 74 12.24 -11.82 3.84
C PHE A 74 13.49 -11.36 4.60
N GLU A 75 14.38 -12.27 4.98
CA GLU A 75 15.67 -11.91 5.59
C GLU A 75 16.50 -11.06 4.62
N LYS A 76 16.65 -11.50 3.37
CA LYS A 76 17.35 -10.73 2.32
C LYS A 76 16.67 -9.40 2.04
N LEU A 77 15.34 -9.39 2.03
CA LEU A 77 14.59 -8.16 1.86
C LEU A 77 14.87 -7.23 3.03
N GLY A 78 14.87 -7.69 4.28
CA GLY A 78 15.18 -6.89 5.47
C GLY A 78 16.58 -6.27 5.46
N GLU A 79 17.56 -6.97 4.90
CA GLU A 79 18.94 -6.52 4.73
C GLU A 79 19.16 -5.59 3.52
N PHE A 80 18.18 -5.47 2.62
CA PHE A 80 18.31 -4.63 1.43
C PHE A 80 18.42 -3.14 1.81
N GLU A 81 19.56 -2.53 1.49
CA GLU A 81 19.84 -1.09 1.64
C GLU A 81 19.27 -0.29 0.47
N TYR A 82 18.64 0.85 0.77
CA TYR A 82 18.02 1.75 -0.20
C TYR A 82 18.02 3.19 0.30
N GLU A 83 17.94 4.16 -0.62
CA GLU A 83 17.87 5.59 -0.28
C GLU A 83 16.42 6.08 -0.20
N TYR A 84 15.53 5.56 -1.05
CA TYR A 84 14.12 5.93 -1.06
C TYR A 84 13.20 4.72 -1.08
N VAL A 85 12.06 4.83 -0.38
CA VAL A 85 11.05 3.77 -0.25
C VAL A 85 10.65 3.12 -1.59
N PRO A 86 10.48 3.84 -2.72
CA PRO A 86 10.17 3.21 -4.01
C PRO A 86 11.17 2.14 -4.47
N GLU A 87 12.44 2.23 -4.10
CA GLU A 87 13.44 1.20 -4.42
C GLU A 87 13.13 -0.10 -3.68
N LYS A 88 12.82 0.00 -2.38
CA LYS A 88 12.40 -1.15 -1.57
C LYS A 88 11.10 -1.76 -2.09
N ILE A 89 10.11 -0.93 -2.46
CA ILE A 89 8.84 -1.42 -3.02
C ILE A 89 9.07 -2.27 -4.27
N LYS A 90 10.03 -1.89 -5.14
CA LYS A 90 10.36 -2.72 -6.32
C LYS A 90 10.88 -4.09 -5.93
N GLU A 91 11.76 -4.18 -4.95
CA GLU A 91 12.26 -5.48 -4.45
C GLU A 91 11.13 -6.31 -3.83
N VAL A 92 10.27 -5.70 -3.02
CA VAL A 92 9.07 -6.38 -2.48
C VAL A 92 8.20 -6.92 -3.62
N ASN A 93 7.88 -6.09 -4.62
CA ASN A 93 7.00 -6.47 -5.70
C ASN A 93 7.58 -7.59 -6.58
N LYS A 94 8.91 -7.70 -6.72
CA LYS A 94 9.52 -8.87 -7.36
C LYS A 94 9.23 -10.16 -6.60
N LEU A 95 9.22 -10.12 -5.27
CA LEU A 95 9.00 -11.27 -4.42
C LEU A 95 7.53 -11.69 -4.40
N ILE A 96 6.61 -10.75 -4.20
CA ILE A 96 5.19 -11.07 -3.93
C ILE A 96 4.31 -11.11 -5.19
N SER A 97 4.73 -10.49 -6.30
CA SER A 97 3.93 -10.50 -7.54
C SER A 97 3.68 -11.87 -8.16
N PRO A 98 4.59 -12.87 -8.12
CA PRO A 98 4.30 -14.22 -8.58
C PRO A 98 3.16 -14.90 -7.80
N LYS A 99 2.84 -14.41 -6.60
CA LYS A 99 1.73 -14.89 -5.76
C LYS A 99 0.41 -14.17 -6.05
N GLY A 100 0.42 -13.19 -6.95
CA GLY A 100 -0.77 -12.42 -7.33
C GLY A 100 -1.02 -11.19 -6.44
N TYR A 101 -0.04 -10.75 -5.66
CA TYR A 101 -0.14 -9.59 -4.76
C TYR A 101 0.87 -8.51 -5.12
N GLY A 102 0.60 -7.28 -4.69
CA GLY A 102 1.48 -6.14 -4.88
C GLY A 102 1.45 -5.21 -3.68
N LEU A 103 2.59 -4.60 -3.38
CA LEU A 103 2.74 -3.48 -2.47
C LEU A 103 2.58 -2.20 -3.28
N PHE A 104 1.50 -1.49 -3.00
CA PHE A 104 1.12 -0.25 -3.65
C PHE A 104 1.50 0.93 -2.78
N TYR A 105 1.90 2.00 -3.44
CA TYR A 105 2.14 3.30 -2.82
C TYR A 105 0.87 4.14 -2.94
N TYR A 106 0.35 4.55 -1.80
CA TYR A 106 -0.79 5.44 -1.68
C TYR A 106 -0.29 6.86 -1.39
N PRO A 107 -0.56 7.83 -2.27
CA PRO A 107 -0.08 9.20 -2.07
C PRO A 107 -0.79 9.83 -0.88
N THR A 108 -0.02 10.51 -0.02
CA THR A 108 -0.49 11.15 1.23
C THR A 108 -0.63 12.67 1.12
N GLY A 109 0.01 13.28 0.11
CA GLY A 109 0.18 14.73 -0.02
C GLY A 109 1.18 15.36 0.98
N GLY A 110 1.89 14.57 1.79
CA GLY A 110 2.82 15.05 2.81
C GLY A 110 4.19 14.37 2.80
N ASP A 111 4.98 14.62 3.86
CA ASP A 111 6.35 14.12 4.02
C ASP A 111 6.47 12.59 4.26
N PHE A 112 5.33 11.91 4.43
CA PHE A 112 5.25 10.47 4.66
C PHE A 112 4.59 9.79 3.46
N CYS A 113 4.82 8.50 3.26
CA CYS A 113 4.06 7.67 2.33
C CYS A 113 3.21 6.65 3.07
N ALA A 114 2.10 6.27 2.46
CA ALA A 114 1.28 5.16 2.90
C ALA A 114 1.46 4.00 1.93
N LEU A 115 1.66 2.79 2.44
CA LEU A 115 1.79 1.56 1.65
C LEU A 115 0.69 0.58 2.00
N PHE A 116 0.21 -0.17 1.00
CA PHE A 116 -0.78 -1.22 1.24
C PHE A 116 -0.59 -2.42 0.30
N ILE A 117 -0.98 -3.60 0.77
CA ILE A 117 -0.99 -4.82 -0.06
C ILE A 117 -2.38 -5.02 -0.66
N ALA A 118 -2.44 -5.27 -1.97
CA ALA A 118 -3.66 -5.66 -2.66
C ALA A 118 -3.38 -6.70 -3.75
N LYS A 119 -4.44 -7.37 -4.21
CA LYS A 119 -4.35 -8.34 -5.31
C LYS A 119 -4.04 -7.62 -6.63
N LEU A 120 -3.16 -8.21 -7.43
CA LEU A 120 -2.76 -7.66 -8.74
C LEU A 120 -3.89 -7.65 -9.76
N GLU A 121 -4.93 -8.48 -9.60
CA GLU A 121 -6.15 -8.38 -10.40
C GLU A 121 -6.88 -7.04 -10.23
N HIS A 122 -6.63 -6.31 -9.15
CA HIS A 122 -7.18 -4.98 -8.88
C HIS A 122 -6.28 -3.83 -9.37
N LYS A 123 -5.04 -4.13 -9.81
CA LYS A 123 -4.02 -3.13 -10.18
C LYS A 123 -4.54 -2.07 -11.15
N SER A 124 -5.17 -2.45 -12.25
CA SER A 124 -5.67 -1.49 -13.26
C SER A 124 -6.65 -0.49 -12.66
N LYS A 125 -7.58 -0.96 -11.84
CA LYS A 125 -8.56 -0.12 -11.15
C LYS A 125 -7.93 0.80 -10.11
N LEU A 126 -6.96 0.29 -9.34
CA LEU A 126 -6.27 1.05 -8.30
C LEU A 126 -5.47 2.23 -8.88
N LEU A 127 -4.82 2.04 -10.04
CA LEU A 127 -3.98 3.06 -10.67
C LEU A 127 -4.76 4.15 -11.44
N GLU A 128 -6.07 3.99 -11.63
CA GLU A 128 -6.93 4.92 -12.38
C GLU A 128 -7.56 6.02 -11.51
N VAL A 129 -7.42 5.95 -10.20
CA VAL A 129 -8.05 6.90 -9.26
C VAL A 129 -7.06 7.99 -8.88
N GLU A 130 -7.43 9.23 -9.18
CA GLU A 130 -6.77 10.41 -8.64
C GLU A 130 -7.19 10.57 -7.19
N ILE A 131 -6.19 10.59 -6.31
CA ILE A 131 -6.31 10.56 -4.86
C ILE A 131 -6.07 11.94 -4.26
N VAL A 132 -5.11 12.70 -4.81
CA VAL A 132 -4.78 14.05 -4.32
C VAL A 132 -5.21 15.07 -5.37
N ASP A 133 -6.26 15.83 -5.06
CA ASP A 133 -6.75 16.94 -5.88
C ASP A 133 -6.01 18.25 -5.53
N ASP A 134 -4.68 18.27 -5.76
CA ASP A 134 -3.84 19.45 -5.62
C ASP A 134 -3.09 19.76 -6.92
N GLU A 135 -3.40 20.91 -7.52
CA GLU A 135 -2.80 21.37 -8.77
C GLU A 135 -1.27 21.54 -8.70
N TRP A 136 -0.69 21.70 -7.51
CA TRP A 136 0.76 21.86 -7.32
C TRP A 136 1.52 20.54 -7.20
N THR A 137 0.83 19.45 -6.86
CA THR A 137 1.44 18.12 -6.76
C THR A 137 1.69 17.59 -8.18
N PRO A 138 2.88 17.03 -8.51
CA PRO A 138 3.12 16.40 -9.79
C PRO A 138 2.05 15.35 -10.11
N ILE A 139 1.55 15.32 -11.34
CA ILE A 139 0.42 14.45 -11.73
C ILE A 139 0.62 13.00 -11.26
N ARG A 140 1.83 12.44 -11.39
CA ARG A 140 2.10 11.06 -10.97
C ARG A 140 1.91 10.84 -9.46
N GLU A 141 2.26 11.82 -8.65
CA GLU A 141 2.16 11.78 -7.19
C GLU A 141 0.74 11.98 -6.68
N ARG A 142 -0.22 12.23 -7.59
CA ARG A 142 -1.65 12.31 -7.24
C ARG A 142 -2.37 10.98 -7.30
N TYR A 143 -1.76 9.95 -7.87
CA TYR A 143 -2.39 8.64 -8.10
C TYR A 143 -1.70 7.59 -7.25
N ILE A 144 -2.43 6.51 -6.95
CA ILE A 144 -1.80 5.28 -6.43
C ILE A 144 -0.74 4.83 -7.42
N GLN A 145 0.43 4.44 -6.91
CA GLN A 145 1.54 3.97 -7.72
C GLN A 145 1.84 2.51 -7.44
N TYR A 146 2.24 1.82 -8.50
CA TYR A 146 2.79 0.48 -8.43
C TYR A 146 4.17 0.51 -9.08
N PHE A 147 5.20 0.16 -8.31
CA PHE A 147 6.57 0.17 -8.78
C PHE A 147 6.98 -1.23 -9.24
N GLU A 148 7.32 -1.35 -10.52
CA GLU A 148 7.89 -2.53 -11.16
C GLU A 148 9.27 -2.21 -11.78
N LEU A 149 10.02 -3.26 -12.13
CA LEU A 149 11.30 -3.15 -12.85
C LEU A 149 11.10 -2.87 -14.34
#